data_AF-N9MHJ3-F1
#
_entry.id   AF-N9MHJ3-F1
#
_cell.length_a   1.000
_cell.length_b   1.000
_cell.length_c   1.000
_cell.angle_alpha   90.00
_cell.angle_beta   90.00
_cell.angle_gamma   90.00
#
_symmetry.space_group_name_H-M   'P 1'
#
loop_
_entity.id
_entity.type
_entity.pdbx_description
1 polymer ?
#
loop_
_entity_poly.entity_id
_entity_poly.type
_entity_poly.pdbx_seq_one_letter_code
_entity_poly.pdbx_strand_id
1 'polypeptide(L)'
;MSTENLEQKIRKMTIWFSFLFIFYLAIAFIFLGKYPYYIYDFNYEKAYEILKDSLTLLAAFLAPVAAFILFSDWRVNHRLVNNEADVLGILKDLETSLEQIRTESTNFLSNSHFGFYDGALKNYDNWTSKNLNNLGQLNSRVLFSRKSFKNTDFHDKCIELISKQNKLVIQIILLVQTYTDIKTCEADPAQEATIPGLMLQKLRAHEKFSDLMMDYSLNFEADKNAINSLASEHRI
;
A
#
# COMPACT_ATOMS: atom_id res chain seq x y z
N MET A 1 -6.92 3.47 -21.61
CA MET A 1 -6.86 4.94 -21.70
C MET A 1 -5.40 5.30 -21.91
N SER A 2 -5.08 5.99 -23.00
CA SER A 2 -3.75 6.01 -23.61
C SER A 2 -2.62 6.44 -22.66
N THR A 3 -1.52 5.69 -22.70
CA THR A 3 -0.23 5.92 -22.02
C THR A 3 0.57 7.04 -22.70
N GLU A 4 -0.09 8.13 -23.10
CA GLU A 4 0.60 9.27 -23.68
C GLU A 4 1.32 10.04 -22.56
N ASN A 5 2.66 10.13 -22.68
CA ASN A 5 3.49 10.90 -21.77
C ASN A 5 3.06 12.39 -21.77
N LEU A 6 3.27 13.12 -20.68
CA LEU A 6 2.94 14.54 -20.52
C LEU A 6 3.42 15.38 -21.72
N GLU A 7 4.64 15.10 -22.18
CA GLU A 7 5.24 15.73 -23.36
C GLU A 7 4.39 15.55 -24.62
N GLN A 8 3.84 14.36 -24.85
CA GLN A 8 3.02 14.07 -26.02
C GLN A 8 1.68 14.81 -25.96
N LYS A 9 1.06 14.90 -24.78
CA LYS A 9 -0.19 15.64 -24.56
C LYS A 9 0.02 17.13 -24.80
N ILE A 10 1.09 17.71 -24.24
CA ILE A 10 1.45 19.11 -24.45
C ILE A 10 1.75 19.35 -25.93
N ARG A 11 2.56 18.49 -26.58
CA ARG A 11 2.90 18.64 -28.01
C ARG A 11 1.67 18.62 -28.91
N LYS A 12 0.75 17.68 -28.69
CA LYS A 12 -0.49 17.56 -29.47
C LYS A 12 -1.38 18.79 -29.30
N MET A 13 -1.49 19.30 -28.06
CA MET A 13 -2.19 20.55 -27.77
C MET A 13 -1.55 21.73 -28.52
N THR A 14 -0.24 21.92 -28.39
CA THR A 14 0.47 23.03 -29.04
C THR A 14 0.27 23.03 -30.56
N ILE A 15 0.38 21.87 -31.22
CA ILE A 15 0.15 21.77 -32.67
C ILE A 15 -1.26 22.23 -33.05
N TRP A 16 -2.29 21.72 -32.38
CA TRP A 16 -3.68 22.10 -32.67
C TRP A 16 -3.94 23.59 -32.46
N PHE A 17 -3.43 24.16 -31.36
CA PHE A 17 -3.58 25.58 -31.09
C PHE A 17 -2.79 26.46 -32.06
N SER A 18 -1.60 26.04 -32.51
CA SER A 18 -0.83 26.76 -33.53
C SER A 18 -1.58 26.82 -34.87
N PHE A 19 -2.20 25.71 -35.30
CA PHE A 19 -3.03 25.71 -36.50
C PHE A 19 -4.23 26.67 -36.39
N LEU A 20 -4.93 26.64 -35.26
CA LEU A 20 -6.10 27.50 -35.02
C LEU A 20 -5.71 28.98 -34.96
N PHE A 21 -4.56 29.29 -34.36
CA PHE A 21 -3.99 30.64 -34.30
C PHE A 21 -3.64 31.20 -35.68
N ILE A 22 -2.95 30.41 -36.52
CA ILE A 22 -2.62 30.82 -37.90
C ILE A 22 -3.89 31.05 -38.72
N PHE A 23 -4.89 30.18 -38.57
CA PHE A 23 -6.18 30.33 -39.23
C PHE A 23 -6.93 31.59 -38.79
N TYR A 24 -6.95 31.87 -37.48
CA TYR A 24 -7.54 33.10 -36.93
C TYR A 24 -6.87 34.35 -37.48
N LEU A 25 -5.52 34.39 -37.48
CA LEU A 25 -4.76 35.51 -38.05
C LEU A 25 -5.06 35.70 -39.54
N ALA A 26 -5.10 34.62 -40.32
CA ALA A 26 -5.41 34.69 -41.74
C ALA A 26 -6.77 35.34 -42.00
N ILE A 27 -7.80 34.94 -41.24
CA ILE A 27 -9.14 35.55 -41.32
C ILE A 27 -9.08 37.02 -40.89
N ALA A 28 -8.45 37.32 -39.75
CA ALA A 28 -8.38 38.68 -39.23
C ALA A 28 -7.70 39.65 -40.22
N PHE A 29 -6.61 39.23 -40.87
CA PHE A 29 -5.94 40.00 -41.91
C PHE A 29 -6.78 40.18 -43.18
N ILE A 30 -7.55 39.16 -43.59
CA ILE A 30 -8.49 39.28 -44.72
C ILE A 30 -9.56 40.34 -44.42
N PHE A 31 -10.11 40.36 -43.21
CA PHE A 31 -11.11 41.34 -42.78
C PHE A 31 -10.54 42.76 -42.62
N LEU A 32 -9.26 42.89 -42.25
CA LEU A 32 -8.61 44.19 -42.08
C LEU A 32 -8.16 44.82 -43.40
N GLY A 33 -7.89 43.99 -44.40
CA GLY A 33 -7.46 44.45 -45.71
C GLY A 33 -8.58 45.16 -46.44
N LYS A 34 -8.37 46.43 -46.79
CA LYS A 34 -9.28 47.16 -47.69
C LYS A 34 -9.16 46.55 -49.09
N TYR A 35 -10.27 46.05 -49.62
CA TYR A 35 -10.36 45.62 -51.02
C TYR A 35 -10.52 46.86 -51.92
N PRO A 36 -9.80 46.98 -53.05
CA PRO A 36 -8.76 46.08 -53.56
C PRO A 36 -7.38 46.30 -52.91
N TYR A 37 -6.70 45.20 -52.60
CA TYR A 37 -5.45 45.14 -51.83
C TYR A 37 -4.25 45.91 -52.41
N TYR A 38 -4.34 46.37 -53.65
CA TYR A 38 -3.26 47.01 -54.40
C TYR A 38 -3.27 48.55 -54.32
N ILE A 39 -4.29 49.13 -53.69
CA ILE A 39 -4.54 50.60 -53.71
C ILE A 39 -4.31 51.25 -52.33
N TYR A 40 -4.28 50.46 -51.24
CA TYR A 40 -4.19 50.99 -49.88
C TYR A 40 -2.95 50.49 -49.13
N ASP A 41 -2.26 51.40 -48.44
CA ASP A 41 -1.16 51.06 -47.55
C ASP A 41 -1.62 50.18 -46.39
N PHE A 42 -0.81 49.17 -46.08
CA PHE A 42 -1.05 48.29 -44.95
C PHE A 42 -0.94 49.05 -43.63
N ASN A 43 -1.99 49.00 -42.81
CA ASN A 43 -2.00 49.67 -41.51
C ASN A 43 -1.30 48.81 -40.46
N TYR A 44 0.00 49.06 -40.27
CA TYR A 44 0.84 48.36 -39.30
C TYR A 44 0.36 48.47 -37.85
N GLU A 45 -0.27 49.59 -37.48
CA GLU A 45 -0.79 49.83 -36.12
C GLU A 45 -1.95 48.88 -35.81
N LYS A 46 -2.93 48.77 -36.71
CA LYS A 46 -4.05 47.84 -36.54
C LYS A 46 -3.63 46.37 -36.65
N ALA A 47 -2.65 46.07 -37.51
CA ALA A 47 -2.07 44.74 -37.60
C ALA A 47 -1.41 44.31 -36.28
N TYR A 48 -0.70 45.23 -35.63
CA TYR A 48 -0.10 45.01 -34.32
C TYR A 48 -1.16 44.78 -33.23
N GLU A 49 -2.23 45.57 -33.22
CA GLU A 49 -3.35 45.39 -32.28
C GLU A 49 -3.98 43.99 -32.40
N ILE A 50 -4.27 43.55 -33.63
CA ILE A 50 -4.82 42.21 -33.87
C ILE A 50 -3.86 41.12 -33.42
N LEU A 51 -2.58 41.25 -33.72
CA LEU A 51 -1.58 40.26 -33.32
C LEU A 51 -1.50 40.18 -31.79
N LYS A 52 -1.49 41.33 -31.10
CA LYS A 52 -1.51 41.42 -29.64
C LYS A 52 -2.77 40.77 -29.05
N ASP A 53 -3.94 41.11 -29.55
CA ASP A 53 -5.22 40.55 -29.09
C ASP A 53 -5.31 39.04 -29.35
N SER A 54 -4.80 38.59 -30.50
CA SER A 54 -4.71 37.17 -30.85
C SER A 54 -3.83 36.41 -29.86
N LEU A 55 -2.66 36.96 -29.50
CA LEU A 55 -1.75 36.35 -28.53
C LEU A 55 -2.34 36.36 -27.12
N THR A 56 -3.02 37.43 -26.71
CA THR A 56 -3.70 37.49 -25.42
C THR A 56 -4.83 36.47 -25.33
N LEU A 57 -5.63 36.33 -26.39
CA LEU A 57 -6.68 35.32 -26.50
C LEU A 57 -6.08 33.92 -26.45
N LEU A 58 -5.02 33.66 -27.24
CA LEU A 58 -4.31 32.39 -27.23
C LEU A 58 -3.79 32.05 -25.83
N ALA A 59 -3.16 33.00 -25.12
CA ALA A 59 -2.70 32.79 -23.75
C ALA A 59 -3.85 32.52 -22.78
N ALA A 60 -4.96 33.25 -22.90
CA ALA A 60 -6.15 33.08 -22.07
C ALA A 60 -6.80 31.70 -22.23
N PHE A 61 -6.72 31.09 -23.42
CA PHE A 61 -7.21 29.73 -23.67
C PHE A 61 -6.16 28.65 -23.35
N LEU A 62 -4.89 28.86 -23.70
CA LEU A 62 -3.84 27.87 -23.48
C LEU A 62 -3.51 27.69 -22.01
N ALA A 63 -3.49 28.77 -21.22
CA ALA A 63 -3.08 28.69 -19.81
C ALA A 63 -4.00 27.76 -18.99
N PRO A 64 -5.36 27.85 -19.06
CA PRO A 64 -6.24 26.90 -18.39
C PRO A 64 -6.08 25.45 -18.87
N VAL A 65 -5.89 25.23 -20.19
CA VAL A 65 -5.76 23.88 -20.75
C VAL A 65 -4.43 23.25 -20.34
N ALA A 66 -3.32 24.00 -20.43
CA ALA A 66 -2.00 23.56 -19.97
C ALA A 66 -2.01 23.26 -18.47
N ALA A 67 -2.63 24.13 -17.66
CA ALA A 67 -2.83 23.89 -16.24
C ALA A 67 -3.62 22.60 -15.99
N PHE A 68 -4.72 22.37 -16.69
CA PHE A 68 -5.51 21.16 -16.55
C PHE A 68 -4.72 19.88 -16.87
N ILE A 69 -3.94 19.87 -17.95
CA ILE A 69 -3.09 18.74 -18.32
C ILE A 69 -2.04 18.49 -17.23
N LEU A 70 -1.36 19.55 -16.79
CA LEU A 70 -0.33 19.48 -15.77
C LEU A 70 -0.88 18.99 -14.42
N PHE A 71 -2.04 19.51 -13.99
CA PHE A 71 -2.69 19.06 -12.76
C PHE A 71 -3.19 17.63 -12.84
N SER A 72 -3.68 17.19 -14.00
CA SER A 72 -4.13 15.81 -14.19
C SER A 72 -2.98 14.83 -14.10
N ASP A 73 -1.85 15.15 -14.74
CA ASP A 73 -0.65 14.33 -14.72
C ASP A 73 0.02 14.31 -13.33
N TRP A 74 0.14 15.48 -12.70
CA TRP A 74 0.63 15.61 -11.33
C TRP A 74 -0.19 14.77 -10.34
N ARG A 75 -1.53 14.78 -10.46
CA ARG A 75 -2.41 13.97 -9.60
C ARG A 75 -2.17 12.47 -9.78
N VAL A 76 -1.94 12.01 -11.01
CA VAL A 76 -1.63 10.61 -11.28
C VAL A 76 -0.28 10.25 -10.67
N ASN A 77 0.76 11.05 -10.93
CA ASN A 77 2.09 10.81 -10.37
C ASN A 77 2.07 10.81 -8.84
N HIS A 78 1.41 11.79 -8.22
CA HIS A 78 1.29 11.87 -6.76
C HIS A 78 0.56 10.66 -6.18
N ARG A 79 -0.48 10.15 -6.85
CA ARG A 79 -1.16 8.92 -6.43
C ARG A 79 -0.23 7.71 -6.52
N LEU A 80 0.52 7.60 -7.61
CA LEU A 80 1.44 6.49 -7.83
C LEU A 80 2.54 6.50 -6.73
N VAL A 81 3.20 7.64 -6.51
CA VAL A 81 4.23 7.80 -5.46
C VAL A 81 3.67 7.47 -4.06
N ASN A 82 2.46 7.94 -3.73
CA ASN A 82 1.83 7.62 -2.46
C ASN A 82 1.53 6.12 -2.32
N ASN A 83 1.05 5.51 -3.41
CA ASN A 83 0.73 4.08 -3.43
C ASN A 83 2.00 3.24 -3.23
N GLU A 84 3.11 3.57 -3.89
CA GLU A 84 4.39 2.90 -3.69
C GLU A 84 4.87 3.05 -2.24
N ALA A 85 4.85 4.27 -1.70
CA ALA A 85 5.26 4.53 -0.33
C ALA A 85 4.42 3.72 0.69
N ASP A 86 3.12 3.58 0.46
CA ASP A 86 2.25 2.80 1.34
C ASP A 86 2.53 1.29 1.23
N VAL A 87 2.69 0.75 0.01
CA VAL A 87 3.06 -0.66 -0.21
C VAL A 87 4.40 -0.98 0.46
N LEU A 88 5.42 -0.14 0.27
CA LEU A 88 6.73 -0.32 0.90
C LEU A 88 6.65 -0.26 2.43
N GLY A 89 5.82 0.64 2.96
CA GLY A 89 5.58 0.72 4.40
C GLY A 89 4.88 -0.52 4.95
N ILE A 90 3.87 -1.04 4.26
CA ILE A 90 3.18 -2.29 4.63
C ILE A 90 4.13 -3.48 4.55
N LEU A 91 4.91 -3.58 3.47
CA LEU A 91 5.89 -4.64 3.28
C LEU A 91 6.87 -4.68 4.46
N LYS A 92 7.46 -3.54 4.81
CA LYS A 92 8.41 -3.43 5.91
C LYS A 92 7.81 -3.86 7.26
N ASP A 93 6.59 -3.40 7.55
CA ASP A 93 5.89 -3.75 8.79
C ASP A 93 5.59 -5.26 8.84
N LEU A 94 5.15 -5.81 7.70
CA LEU A 94 4.85 -7.24 7.57
C LEU A 94 6.11 -8.09 7.72
N GLU A 95 7.21 -7.77 7.05
CA GLU A 95 8.48 -8.49 7.18
C GLU A 95 9.00 -8.47 8.62
N THR A 96 8.91 -7.31 9.28
CA THR A 96 9.27 -7.18 10.68
C THR A 96 8.42 -8.11 11.55
N SER A 97 7.11 -8.14 11.32
CA SER A 97 6.21 -9.04 12.06
C SER A 97 6.47 -10.52 11.77
N LEU A 98 6.81 -10.87 10.52
CA LEU A 98 7.09 -12.24 10.09
C LEU A 98 8.27 -12.81 10.87
N GLU A 99 9.38 -12.05 10.93
CA GLU A 99 10.61 -12.44 11.64
C GLU A 99 10.39 -12.51 13.16
N GLN A 100 9.71 -11.51 13.73
CA GLN A 100 9.42 -11.46 15.17
C GLN A 100 8.57 -12.66 15.60
N ILE A 101 7.48 -12.94 14.88
CA ILE A 101 6.58 -14.05 15.20
C ILE A 101 7.28 -15.39 15.02
N ARG A 102 8.08 -15.55 13.95
CA ARG A 102 8.89 -16.77 13.75
C ARG A 102 9.82 -17.03 14.93
N THR A 103 10.60 -16.02 15.30
CA THR A 103 11.63 -16.11 16.35
C THR A 103 10.99 -16.45 17.69
N GLU A 104 9.96 -15.70 18.08
CA GLU A 104 9.35 -15.84 19.39
C GLU A 104 8.53 -17.11 19.52
N SER A 105 7.87 -17.54 18.45
CA SER A 105 7.16 -18.82 18.45
C SER A 105 8.14 -20.00 18.48
N THR A 106 9.31 -19.89 17.85
CA THR A 106 10.38 -20.89 17.96
C THR A 106 10.93 -20.96 19.39
N ASN A 107 11.17 -19.80 20.01
CA ASN A 107 11.58 -19.71 21.41
C ASN A 107 10.53 -20.32 22.35
N PHE A 108 9.25 -20.05 22.09
CA PHE A 108 8.14 -20.60 22.86
C PHE A 108 8.09 -22.13 22.74
N LEU A 109 8.21 -22.66 21.51
CA LEU A 109 8.24 -24.11 21.27
C LEU A 109 9.38 -24.78 22.05
N SER A 110 10.59 -24.23 21.98
CA SER A 110 11.75 -24.71 22.75
C SER A 110 11.47 -24.70 24.26
N ASN A 111 11.03 -23.57 24.81
CA ASN A 111 10.70 -23.46 26.23
C ASN A 111 9.58 -24.39 26.67
N SER A 112 8.62 -24.68 25.79
CA SER A 112 7.52 -25.61 26.10
C SER A 112 7.99 -27.07 26.24
N HIS A 113 9.09 -27.44 25.59
CA HIS A 113 9.73 -28.76 25.71
C HIS A 113 10.66 -28.86 26.93
N PHE A 114 11.47 -27.84 27.18
CA PHE A 114 12.47 -27.87 28.25
C PHE A 114 11.97 -27.35 29.60
N GLY A 115 10.78 -26.74 29.63
CA GLY A 115 10.19 -26.10 30.79
C GLY A 115 10.38 -24.58 30.76
N PHE A 116 9.38 -23.86 31.29
CA PHE A 116 9.40 -22.41 31.39
C PHE A 116 10.15 -21.97 32.64
N TYR A 117 11.11 -21.06 32.48
CA TYR A 117 11.71 -20.34 33.60
C TYR A 117 10.70 -19.39 34.28
N ASP A 118 11.00 -18.96 35.50
CA ASP A 118 10.11 -18.08 36.26
C ASP A 118 9.89 -16.73 35.56
N GLY A 119 8.61 -16.37 35.38
CA GLY A 119 8.21 -15.17 34.66
C GLY A 119 8.13 -15.32 33.14
N ALA A 120 8.60 -16.43 32.54
CA ALA A 120 8.52 -16.64 31.09
C ALA A 120 7.07 -16.59 30.57
N LEU A 121 6.13 -17.24 31.26
CA LEU A 121 4.71 -17.25 30.88
C LEU A 121 4.12 -15.84 30.85
N LYS A 122 4.47 -15.00 31.83
CA LYS A 122 4.05 -13.59 31.88
C LYS A 122 4.65 -12.78 30.72
N ASN A 123 5.89 -13.05 30.35
CA ASN A 123 6.52 -12.42 29.20
C ASN A 123 5.80 -12.78 27.90
N TYR A 124 5.43 -14.06 27.72
CA TYR A 124 4.66 -14.50 26.56
C TYR A 124 3.24 -13.95 26.55
N ASP A 125 2.56 -13.85 27.69
CA ASP A 125 1.24 -13.22 27.81
C ASP A 125 1.27 -11.75 27.35
N ASN A 126 2.25 -10.97 27.84
CA ASN A 126 2.47 -9.60 27.42
C ASN A 126 2.80 -9.51 25.92
N TRP A 127 3.67 -10.40 25.44
CA TRP A 127 4.10 -10.43 24.04
C TRP A 127 2.93 -10.76 23.09
N THR A 128 2.13 -11.78 23.42
CA THR A 128 0.99 -12.19 22.59
C THR A 128 -0.07 -11.10 22.52
N SER A 129 -0.38 -10.45 23.65
CA SER A 129 -1.32 -9.32 23.72
C SER A 129 -0.87 -8.14 22.85
N LYS A 130 0.41 -7.78 22.92
CA LYS A 130 0.99 -6.73 22.07
C LYS A 130 0.93 -7.09 20.59
N ASN A 131 1.29 -8.33 20.24
CA ASN A 131 1.33 -8.75 18.84
C ASN A 131 -0.05 -8.91 18.22
N LEU A 132 -1.07 -9.37 18.95
CA LEU A 132 -2.44 -9.36 18.46
C LEU A 132 -2.91 -7.96 18.08
N ASN A 133 -2.62 -6.95 18.92
CA ASN A 133 -2.95 -5.57 18.61
C ASN A 133 -2.18 -5.07 17.36
N ASN A 134 -0.88 -5.32 17.30
CA ASN A 134 -0.05 -4.93 16.15
C ASN A 134 -0.54 -5.56 14.84
N LEU A 135 -0.86 -6.86 14.85
CA LEU A 135 -1.41 -7.56 13.68
C LEU A 135 -2.79 -7.01 13.30
N GLY A 136 -3.63 -6.66 14.28
CA GLY A 136 -4.92 -6.01 14.02
C GLY A 136 -4.78 -4.64 13.36
N GLN A 137 -3.81 -3.83 13.79
CA GLN A 137 -3.49 -2.55 13.18
C GLN A 137 -2.93 -2.71 11.78
N LEU A 138 -1.98 -3.64 11.58
CA LEU A 138 -1.42 -3.95 10.27
C LEU A 138 -2.50 -4.43 9.30
N ASN A 139 -3.38 -5.33 9.74
CA ASN A 139 -4.51 -5.81 8.92
C ASN A 139 -5.44 -4.66 8.51
N SER A 140 -5.75 -3.76 9.45
CA SER A 140 -6.59 -2.59 9.18
C SER A 140 -5.95 -1.66 8.15
N ARG A 141 -4.63 -1.45 8.26
CA ARG A 141 -3.85 -0.67 7.30
C ARG A 141 -3.86 -1.30 5.90
N VAL A 142 -3.63 -2.62 5.81
CA VAL A 142 -3.67 -3.37 4.55
C VAL A 142 -5.05 -3.27 3.90
N LEU A 143 -6.12 -3.47 4.67
CA LEU A 143 -7.50 -3.36 4.19
C LEU A 143 -7.87 -1.95 3.71
N PHE A 144 -7.36 -0.92 4.38
CA PHE A 144 -7.55 0.46 3.95
C PHE A 144 -6.79 0.74 2.65
N SER A 145 -5.51 0.36 2.60
CA SER A 145 -4.64 0.50 1.43
C SER A 145 -5.25 -0.16 0.20
N ARG A 146 -5.73 -1.40 0.33
CA ARG A 146 -6.33 -2.21 -0.74
C ARG A 146 -7.39 -1.47 -1.56
N LYS A 147 -8.17 -0.59 -0.94
CA LYS A 147 -9.23 0.19 -1.61
C LYS A 147 -8.69 1.15 -2.69
N SER A 148 -7.42 1.52 -2.62
CA SER A 148 -6.76 2.46 -3.53
C SER A 148 -6.18 1.79 -4.77
N PHE A 149 -6.23 0.45 -4.87
CA PHE A 149 -5.57 -0.33 -5.92
C PHE A 149 -6.56 -1.13 -6.77
N LYS A 150 -6.18 -1.38 -8.02
CA LYS A 150 -6.91 -2.28 -8.93
C LYS A 150 -6.41 -3.72 -8.82
N ASN A 151 -5.09 -3.89 -8.81
CA ASN A 151 -4.45 -5.15 -8.45
C ASN A 151 -4.38 -5.22 -6.92
N THR A 152 -4.95 -6.26 -6.33
CA THR A 152 -4.97 -6.48 -4.87
C THR A 152 -4.15 -7.68 -4.43
N ASP A 153 -3.40 -8.32 -5.34
CA ASP A 153 -2.69 -9.57 -5.07
C ASP A 153 -1.69 -9.43 -3.92
N PHE A 154 -0.96 -8.30 -3.87
CA PHE A 154 -0.09 -7.95 -2.74
C PHE A 154 -0.88 -7.92 -1.42
N HIS A 155 -1.98 -7.15 -1.37
CA HIS A 155 -2.80 -7.00 -0.16
C HIS A 155 -3.43 -8.33 0.27
N ASP A 156 -3.90 -9.12 -0.68
CA ASP A 156 -4.54 -10.41 -0.43
C ASP A 156 -3.52 -11.40 0.15
N LYS A 157 -2.28 -11.40 -0.36
CA LYS A 157 -1.18 -12.17 0.23
C LYS A 157 -0.82 -11.68 1.62
N CYS A 158 -0.76 -10.36 1.86
CA CYS A 158 -0.53 -9.82 3.20
C CYS A 158 -1.61 -10.29 4.20
N ILE A 159 -2.89 -10.26 3.82
CA ILE A 159 -4.00 -10.71 4.67
C ILE A 159 -3.87 -12.20 4.99
N GLU A 160 -3.50 -13.02 4.01
CA GLU A 160 -3.23 -14.46 4.21
C GLU A 160 -2.15 -14.67 5.27
N LEU A 161 -1.02 -13.97 5.15
CA LEU A 161 0.11 -14.09 6.10
C LEU A 161 -0.25 -13.60 7.49
N ILE A 162 -0.94 -12.47 7.60
CA ILE A 162 -1.44 -11.95 8.89
C ILE A 162 -2.41 -12.95 9.53
N SER A 163 -3.24 -13.65 8.73
CA SER A 163 -4.10 -14.71 9.24
C SER A 163 -3.31 -15.89 9.81
N LYS A 164 -2.26 -16.35 9.11
CA LYS A 164 -1.36 -17.41 9.60
C LYS A 164 -0.68 -17.00 10.91
N GLN A 165 -0.15 -15.78 10.97
CA GLN A 165 0.45 -15.20 12.17
C GLN A 165 -0.52 -15.13 13.35
N ASN A 166 -1.75 -14.65 13.13
CA ASN A 166 -2.78 -14.60 14.17
C ASN A 166 -3.09 -16.00 14.73
N LYS A 167 -3.20 -17.02 13.87
CA LYS A 167 -3.46 -18.40 14.33
C LYS A 167 -2.35 -18.89 15.26
N LEU A 168 -1.09 -18.63 14.94
CA LEU A 168 0.06 -18.97 15.78
C LEU A 168 -0.01 -18.27 17.13
N VAL A 169 -0.18 -16.94 17.13
CA VAL A 169 -0.23 -16.14 18.37
C VAL A 169 -1.39 -16.61 19.27
N ILE A 170 -2.55 -16.92 18.70
CA ILE A 170 -3.70 -17.47 19.43
C ILE A 170 -3.37 -18.83 20.06
N GLN A 171 -2.66 -19.73 19.35
CA GLN A 171 -2.26 -21.01 19.95
C GLN A 171 -1.27 -20.81 21.11
N ILE A 172 -0.35 -19.85 21.00
CA ILE A 172 0.55 -19.50 22.11
C ILE A 172 -0.26 -19.02 23.32
N ILE A 173 -1.27 -18.16 23.13
CA ILE A 173 -2.15 -17.71 24.22
C ILE A 173 -2.82 -18.90 24.91
N LEU A 174 -3.43 -19.80 24.14
CA LEU A 174 -4.09 -20.99 24.69
C LEU A 174 -3.11 -21.84 25.51
N LEU A 175 -1.88 -22.01 25.03
CA LEU A 175 -0.85 -22.73 25.75
C LEU A 175 -0.44 -22.00 27.02
N VAL A 176 -0.10 -20.70 26.95
CA VAL A 176 0.27 -19.89 28.12
C VAL A 176 -0.80 -19.96 29.21
N GLN A 177 -2.08 -19.84 28.84
CA GLN A 177 -3.19 -19.98 29.77
C GLN A 177 -3.23 -21.39 30.37
N THR A 178 -3.15 -22.44 29.55
CA THR A 178 -3.17 -23.82 30.04
C THR A 178 -2.00 -24.12 31.00
N TYR A 179 -0.79 -23.63 30.70
CA TYR A 179 0.37 -23.78 31.61
C TYR A 179 0.18 -23.01 32.91
N THR A 180 -0.47 -21.85 32.86
CA THR A 180 -0.77 -21.04 34.05
C THR A 180 -1.79 -21.74 34.92
N ASP A 181 -2.88 -22.25 34.33
CA ASP A 181 -3.93 -22.98 35.03
C ASP A 181 -3.38 -24.24 35.71
N ILE A 182 -2.51 -25.00 35.03
CA ILE A 182 -1.83 -26.17 35.62
C ILE A 182 -1.01 -25.75 36.85
N LYS A 183 -0.18 -24.70 36.74
CA LYS A 183 0.63 -24.22 37.88
C LYS A 183 -0.24 -23.77 39.06
N THR A 184 -1.39 -23.17 38.79
CA THR A 184 -2.34 -22.76 39.83
C THR A 184 -3.00 -23.98 40.50
N CYS A 185 -3.41 -24.99 39.73
CA CYS A 185 -3.96 -26.23 40.28
C CYS A 185 -2.93 -27.04 41.08
N GLU A 186 -1.66 -27.07 40.65
CA GLU A 186 -0.58 -27.74 41.38
C GLU A 186 -0.29 -27.09 42.75
N ALA A 187 -0.62 -25.81 42.92
CA ALA A 187 -0.47 -25.08 44.17
C ALA A 187 -1.66 -25.25 45.14
N ASP A 188 -2.80 -25.77 44.67
CA ASP A 188 -4.03 -25.95 45.45
C ASP A 188 -4.47 -27.44 45.48
N PRO A 189 -4.26 -28.15 46.61
CA PRO A 189 -4.65 -29.55 46.77
C PRO A 189 -6.13 -29.83 46.50
N ALA A 190 -7.01 -28.82 46.63
CA ALA A 190 -8.44 -28.99 46.35
C ALA A 190 -8.75 -29.14 44.85
N GLN A 191 -7.81 -28.80 43.97
CA GLN A 191 -7.99 -28.81 42.51
C GLN A 191 -7.27 -29.97 41.81
N GLU A 192 -6.70 -30.93 42.55
CA GLU A 192 -5.92 -32.04 41.96
C GLU A 192 -6.70 -32.82 40.89
N ALA A 193 -8.02 -32.95 41.05
CA ALA A 193 -8.89 -33.65 40.10
C ALA A 193 -9.00 -32.98 38.71
N THR A 194 -8.66 -31.70 38.55
CA THR A 194 -8.73 -30.98 37.26
C THR A 194 -7.47 -31.16 36.40
N ILE A 195 -6.34 -31.53 37.02
CA ILE A 195 -5.02 -31.63 36.39
C ILE A 195 -5.02 -32.56 35.16
N PRO A 196 -5.62 -33.77 35.18
CA PRO A 196 -5.61 -34.65 34.02
C PRO A 196 -6.28 -34.03 32.79
N GLY A 197 -7.37 -33.28 32.98
CA GLY A 197 -8.06 -32.58 31.90
C GLY A 197 -7.21 -31.47 31.28
N LEU A 198 -6.54 -30.68 32.14
CA LEU A 198 -5.62 -29.62 31.70
C LEU A 198 -4.39 -30.18 30.98
N MET A 199 -3.85 -31.32 31.41
CA MET A 199 -2.76 -32.01 30.73
C MET A 199 -3.16 -32.48 29.32
N LEU A 200 -4.38 -33.01 29.16
CA LEU A 200 -4.91 -33.38 27.85
C LEU A 200 -5.11 -32.16 26.94
N GLN A 201 -5.62 -31.05 27.49
CA GLN A 201 -5.75 -29.79 26.77
C GLN A 201 -4.39 -29.25 26.31
N LYS A 202 -3.39 -29.27 27.19
CA LYS A 202 -2.01 -28.88 26.89
C LYS A 202 -1.44 -29.69 25.73
N LEU A 203 -1.57 -31.01 25.75
CA LEU A 203 -1.07 -31.89 24.69
C LEU A 203 -1.70 -31.54 23.33
N ARG A 204 -3.03 -31.40 23.27
CA ARG A 204 -3.75 -31.05 22.03
C ARG A 204 -3.38 -29.67 21.50
N ALA A 205 -3.27 -28.68 22.39
CA ALA A 205 -2.88 -27.34 22.01
C ALA A 205 -1.42 -27.28 21.52
N HIS A 206 -0.54 -28.08 22.12
CA HIS A 206 0.87 -28.15 21.75
C HIS A 206 1.07 -28.83 20.39
N GLU A 207 0.38 -29.94 20.13
CA GLU A 207 0.38 -30.61 18.82
C GLU A 207 -0.06 -29.63 17.71
N LYS A 208 -1.21 -28.98 17.91
CA LYS A 208 -1.73 -27.99 16.95
C LYS A 208 -0.78 -26.80 16.75
N PHE A 209 -0.16 -26.31 17.81
CA PHE A 209 0.83 -25.23 17.72
C PHE A 209 2.07 -25.67 16.94
N SER A 210 2.57 -26.88 17.22
CA SER A 210 3.73 -27.46 16.53
C SER A 210 3.47 -27.61 15.04
N ASP A 211 2.30 -28.11 14.65
CA ASP A 211 1.91 -28.26 13.24
C ASP A 211 1.87 -26.91 12.52
N LEU A 212 1.23 -25.90 13.12
CA LEU A 212 1.20 -24.55 12.57
C LEU A 212 2.59 -23.93 12.47
N MET A 213 3.46 -24.19 13.46
CA MET A 213 4.82 -23.68 13.47
C MET A 213 5.68 -24.33 12.39
N MET A 214 5.51 -25.63 12.17
CA MET A 214 6.18 -26.35 11.10
C MET A 214 5.75 -25.80 9.73
N ASP A 215 4.44 -25.68 9.47
CA ASP A 215 3.90 -25.11 8.23
C ASP A 215 4.43 -23.67 8.00
N TYR A 216 4.39 -22.84 9.03
CA TYR A 216 4.85 -21.46 8.94
C TYR A 216 6.37 -21.37 8.68
N SER A 217 7.16 -22.24 9.31
CA SER A 217 8.62 -22.24 9.15
C SER A 217 9.06 -22.78 7.79
N LEU A 218 8.39 -23.82 7.28
CA LEU A 218 8.67 -24.40 5.96
C LEU A 218 8.37 -23.42 4.82
N ASN A 219 7.27 -22.69 4.93
CA ASN A 219 6.84 -21.74 3.90
C ASN A 219 7.47 -20.35 4.06
N PHE A 220 8.25 -20.10 5.11
CA PHE A 220 8.71 -18.77 5.49
C PHE A 220 9.41 -18.00 4.36
N GLU A 221 10.45 -18.60 3.76
CA GLU A 221 11.21 -17.97 2.67
C GLU A 221 10.37 -17.81 1.41
N ALA A 222 9.51 -18.79 1.11
CA ALA A 222 8.62 -18.73 -0.04
C ALA A 222 7.61 -17.59 0.10
N ASP A 223 6.98 -17.46 1.27
CA ASP A 223 6.02 -16.42 1.60
C ASP A 223 6.69 -15.03 1.57
N LYS A 224 7.91 -14.91 2.11
CA LYS A 224 8.72 -13.67 2.09
C LYS A 224 9.11 -13.26 0.66
N ASN A 225 9.53 -14.21 -0.17
CA ASN A 225 9.87 -13.93 -1.56
C ASN A 225 8.63 -13.55 -2.38
N ALA A 226 7.49 -14.23 -2.13
CA ALA A 226 6.23 -13.92 -2.81
C ALA A 226 5.74 -12.50 -2.53
N ILE A 227 5.73 -12.04 -1.26
CA ILE A 227 5.31 -10.67 -0.95
C ILE A 227 6.27 -9.62 -1.52
N ASN A 228 7.57 -9.90 -1.58
CA ASN A 228 8.56 -9.01 -2.17
C ASN A 228 8.36 -8.87 -3.68
N SER A 229 8.11 -9.99 -4.37
CA SER A 229 7.79 -9.99 -5.79
C SER A 229 6.52 -9.17 -6.06
N LEU A 230 5.44 -9.43 -5.33
CA LEU A 230 4.18 -8.70 -5.48
C LEU A 230 4.34 -7.20 -5.16
N ALA A 231 5.13 -6.85 -4.15
CA ALA A 231 5.41 -5.45 -3.84
C ALA A 231 6.21 -4.74 -4.94
N SER A 232 7.11 -5.46 -5.62
CA SER A 232 7.91 -4.88 -6.71
C SER A 232 7.08 -4.48 -7.93
N GLU A 233 5.93 -5.12 -8.15
CA GLU A 233 4.99 -4.75 -9.22
C GLU A 233 4.37 -3.36 -9.02
N HIS A 234 4.44 -2.83 -7.79
CA HIS A 234 3.96 -1.51 -7.43
C HIS A 234 5.04 -0.42 -7.44
N ARG A 235 6.30 -0.76 -7.73
CA ARG A 235 7.39 0.22 -7.88
C ARG A 235 7.27 0.92 -9.24
N ILE A 236 7.46 2.24 -9.24
CA ILE A 236 7.34 3.10 -10.44
C ILE A 236 8.70 3.37 -11.04
#